data_AF-A0A0Q0VUF3-F1
#
_entry.id   AF-A0A0Q0VUF3-F1
#
_cell.length_a   1.000
_cell.length_b   1.000
_cell.length_c   1.000
_cell.angle_alpha   90.00
_cell.angle_beta   90.00
_cell.angle_gamma   90.00
#
_symmetry.space_group_name_H-M   'P 1'
#
loop_
_entity.id
_entity.type
_entity.pdbx_description
1 polymer ?
#
loop_
_entity_poly.entity_id
_entity_poly.type
_entity_poly.pdbx_seq_one_letter_code
_entity_poly.pdbx_strand_id
1 'polypeptide(L)'
;MNNKGKIRHYSLLFLGILSFFSILFILVGIWFFKQEVFIDQANLSGVEILMIVGFGLILIFNLVSFINGYIKLRKSNQNKILDKAVLILSILCIFLFWGDKALVDEIAREIRLGWEVTGEWIILYLFLFIQIIYDILIFYQLIVYRPKMIDK
;
A
#
# COMPACT_ATOMS: atom_id res chain seq x y z
N MET A 1 14.04 -18.88 17.32
CA MET A 1 12.77 -18.47 16.64
C MET A 1 11.83 -19.67 16.48
N ASN A 2 10.70 -19.73 17.18
CA ASN A 2 9.64 -20.72 16.92
C ASN A 2 9.21 -20.62 15.43
N ASN A 3 8.94 -21.76 14.78
CA ASN A 3 8.47 -21.84 13.39
C ASN A 3 7.39 -20.80 13.05
N LYS A 4 6.44 -20.52 13.98
CA LYS A 4 5.39 -19.51 13.78
C LYS A 4 5.94 -18.10 13.54
N GLY A 5 7.00 -17.71 14.22
CA GLY A 5 7.65 -16.41 14.03
C GLY A 5 8.37 -16.31 12.68
N LYS A 6 9.03 -17.40 12.24
CA LYS A 6 9.71 -17.50 10.93
C LYS A 6 8.71 -17.25 9.82
N ILE A 7 7.64 -18.04 9.84
CA ILE A 7 6.57 -18.00 8.85
C ILE A 7 6.00 -16.59 8.76
N ARG A 8 5.59 -16.00 9.89
CA ARG A 8 5.04 -14.63 9.90
C ARG A 8 5.99 -13.60 9.29
N HIS A 9 7.28 -13.67 9.58
CA HIS A 9 8.26 -12.73 9.05
C HIS A 9 8.43 -12.86 7.53
N TYR A 10 8.62 -14.08 7.03
CA TYR A 10 8.74 -14.33 5.59
C TYR A 10 7.45 -14.02 4.83
N SER A 11 6.28 -14.34 5.40
CA SER A 11 4.99 -13.99 4.80
C SER A 11 4.81 -12.48 4.68
N LEU A 12 5.21 -11.70 5.68
CA LEU A 12 5.10 -10.24 5.63
C LEU A 12 6.08 -9.63 4.63
N LEU A 13 7.31 -10.16 4.54
CA LEU A 13 8.27 -9.77 3.51
C LEU A 13 7.72 -10.05 2.10
N PHE A 14 7.19 -11.25 1.88
CA PHE A 14 6.62 -11.64 0.60
C PHE A 14 5.43 -10.75 0.21
N LEU A 15 4.49 -10.52 1.14
CA LEU A 15 3.38 -9.59 0.93
C LEU A 15 3.85 -8.17 0.66
N GLY A 16 4.91 -7.69 1.33
CA GLY A 16 5.49 -6.38 1.06
C GLY A 16 6.07 -6.26 -0.34
N ILE A 17 6.70 -7.33 -0.85
CA ILE A 17 7.23 -7.35 -2.23
C ILE A 17 6.08 -7.25 -3.22
N LEU A 18 5.04 -8.04 -3.02
CA LEU A 18 3.84 -7.99 -3.87
C LEU A 18 3.16 -6.63 -3.81
N SER A 19 3.01 -6.03 -2.62
CA SER A 19 2.44 -4.70 -2.43
C SER A 19 3.25 -3.65 -3.19
N PHE A 20 4.56 -3.62 -3.01
CA PHE A 20 5.44 -2.65 -3.65
C PHE A 20 5.36 -2.72 -5.18
N PHE A 21 5.47 -3.92 -5.75
CA PHE A 21 5.32 -4.09 -7.20
C PHE A 21 3.91 -3.76 -7.70
N SER A 22 2.88 -4.00 -6.88
CA SER A 22 1.51 -3.60 -7.20
C SER A 22 1.36 -2.08 -7.24
N ILE A 23 1.96 -1.33 -6.30
CA ILE A 23 1.93 0.14 -6.31
C ILE A 23 2.65 0.68 -7.55
N LEU A 24 3.84 0.14 -7.87
CA LEU A 24 4.56 0.54 -9.07
C LEU A 24 3.76 0.24 -10.34
N PHE A 25 3.13 -0.94 -10.41
CA PHE A 25 2.27 -1.30 -11.52
C PHE A 25 1.07 -0.35 -11.65
N ILE A 26 0.42 0.02 -10.55
CA ILE A 26 -0.70 0.96 -10.56
C ILE A 26 -0.24 2.35 -11.03
N LEU A 27 0.87 2.86 -10.50
CA LEU A 27 1.44 4.16 -10.90
C LEU A 27 1.72 4.22 -12.41
N VAL A 28 2.43 3.20 -12.92
CA VAL A 28 2.77 3.12 -14.34
C VAL A 28 1.52 2.85 -15.18
N GLY A 29 0.67 1.93 -14.73
CA GLY A 29 -0.50 1.50 -15.47
C GLY A 29 -1.52 2.62 -15.61
N ILE A 30 -1.74 3.44 -14.58
CA ILE A 30 -2.59 4.62 -14.66
C ILE A 30 -2.07 5.60 -15.71
N TRP A 31 -0.76 5.79 -15.80
CA TRP A 31 -0.14 6.69 -16.78
C TRP A 31 -0.35 6.21 -18.22
N PHE A 32 -0.12 4.91 -18.48
CA PHE A 32 -0.18 4.35 -19.83
C PHE A 32 -1.59 3.97 -20.29
N PHE A 33 -2.44 3.46 -19.39
CA PHE A 33 -3.75 2.90 -19.69
C PHE A 33 -4.90 3.82 -19.25
N LYS A 34 -4.65 5.12 -19.10
CA LYS A 34 -5.65 6.11 -18.68
C LYS A 34 -6.94 6.03 -19.49
N GLN A 35 -6.87 5.80 -20.80
CA GLN A 35 -8.07 5.70 -21.64
C GLN A 35 -8.86 4.42 -21.35
N GLU A 36 -8.21 3.27 -21.28
CA GLU A 36 -8.87 1.99 -21.00
C GLU A 36 -9.49 1.97 -19.59
N VAL A 37 -8.81 2.54 -18.59
CA VAL A 37 -9.25 2.47 -17.18
C VAL A 37 -10.36 3.47 -16.85
N PHE A 38 -10.40 4.63 -17.53
CA PHE A 38 -11.32 5.71 -17.15
C PHE A 38 -12.37 6.07 -18.21
N ILE A 39 -12.14 5.72 -19.49
CA ILE A 39 -12.99 6.16 -20.61
C ILE A 39 -13.80 4.98 -21.17
N ASP A 40 -13.15 3.85 -21.48
CA ASP A 40 -13.80 2.68 -22.08
C ASP A 40 -14.35 1.70 -21.03
N GLN A 41 -15.41 2.10 -20.33
CA GLN A 41 -16.02 1.30 -19.25
C GLN A 41 -17.03 0.24 -19.72
N ALA A 42 -17.07 -0.07 -21.02
CA ALA A 42 -18.06 -1.01 -21.55
C ALA A 42 -17.81 -2.46 -21.08
N ASN A 43 -16.55 -2.82 -20.82
CA ASN A 43 -16.16 -4.11 -20.26
C ASN A 43 -14.94 -3.93 -19.35
N LEU A 44 -14.86 -4.72 -18.27
CA LEU A 44 -13.66 -4.78 -17.44
C LEU A 44 -12.48 -5.31 -18.26
N SER A 45 -11.49 -4.47 -18.51
CA SER A 45 -10.26 -4.87 -19.17
C SER A 45 -9.40 -5.74 -18.24
N GLY A 46 -8.52 -6.55 -18.83
CA GLY A 46 -7.56 -7.33 -18.03
C GLY A 46 -6.66 -6.44 -17.16
N VAL A 47 -6.32 -5.24 -17.64
CA VAL A 47 -5.52 -4.25 -16.91
C VAL A 47 -6.25 -3.75 -15.67
N GLU A 48 -7.55 -3.41 -15.79
CA GLU A 48 -8.37 -2.98 -14.66
C GLU A 48 -8.48 -4.06 -13.58
N ILE A 49 -8.69 -5.32 -13.98
CA ILE A 49 -8.73 -6.44 -13.03
C ILE A 49 -7.38 -6.56 -12.29
N LEU A 50 -6.26 -6.45 -13.01
CA LEU A 50 -4.93 -6.46 -12.38
C LEU A 50 -4.73 -5.28 -11.42
N MET A 51 -5.23 -4.08 -11.75
CA MET A 51 -5.18 -2.94 -10.84
C MET A 51 -6.03 -3.16 -9.59
N ILE A 52 -7.25 -3.68 -9.72
CA ILE A 52 -8.13 -4.00 -8.58
C ILE A 52 -7.45 -5.02 -7.66
N VAL A 53 -6.87 -6.08 -8.24
CA VAL A 53 -6.11 -7.09 -7.48
C VAL A 53 -4.90 -6.44 -6.79
N GLY A 54 -4.17 -5.56 -7.49
CA GLY A 54 -3.06 -4.79 -6.94
C GLY A 54 -3.46 -3.94 -5.73
N PHE A 55 -4.54 -3.16 -5.84
CA PHE A 55 -5.09 -2.39 -4.73
C PHE A 55 -5.51 -3.31 -3.56
N GLY A 56 -6.11 -4.46 -3.84
CA GLY A 56 -6.44 -5.47 -2.83
C GLY A 56 -5.20 -5.97 -2.08
N LEU A 57 -4.11 -6.26 -2.78
CA LEU A 57 -2.84 -6.69 -2.18
C LEU A 57 -2.23 -5.60 -1.28
N ILE A 58 -2.25 -4.35 -1.74
CA ILE A 58 -1.76 -3.19 -0.97
C ILE A 58 -2.56 -3.04 0.32
N LEU A 59 -3.90 -3.11 0.25
CA LEU A 59 -4.75 -3.01 1.42
C LEU A 59 -4.50 -4.14 2.41
N ILE A 60 -4.40 -5.38 1.94
CA ILE A 60 -4.10 -6.55 2.78
C ILE A 60 -2.74 -6.36 3.45
N PHE A 61 -1.72 -5.94 2.71
CA PHE A 61 -0.40 -5.67 3.25
C PHE A 61 -0.45 -4.58 4.34
N ASN A 62 -1.10 -3.45 4.08
CA ASN A 62 -1.23 -2.35 5.04
C ASN A 62 -1.91 -2.81 6.34
N LEU A 63 -3.00 -3.58 6.25
CA LEU A 63 -3.71 -4.12 7.41
C LEU A 63 -2.85 -5.12 8.21
N VAL A 64 -2.19 -6.06 7.54
CA VAL A 64 -1.33 -7.05 8.19
C VAL A 64 -0.13 -6.38 8.85
N SER A 65 0.49 -5.41 8.17
CA SER A 65 1.62 -4.64 8.69
C SER A 65 1.21 -3.79 9.90
N PHE A 66 0.03 -3.16 9.88
CA PHE A 66 -0.54 -2.46 11.04
C PHE A 66 -0.73 -3.40 12.23
N ILE A 67 -1.40 -4.55 12.03
CA ILE A 67 -1.64 -5.54 13.09
C ILE A 67 -0.30 -6.01 13.68
N ASN A 68 0.68 -6.31 12.83
CA ASN A 68 2.00 -6.74 13.28
C ASN A 68 2.74 -5.65 14.06
N GLY A 69 2.70 -4.40 13.59
CA GLY A 69 3.26 -3.23 14.28
C GLY A 69 2.60 -3.01 15.65
N TYR A 70 1.27 -3.12 15.72
CA TYR A 70 0.52 -2.99 16.97
C TYR A 70 0.89 -4.06 17.99
N ILE A 71 0.94 -5.33 17.57
CA ILE A 71 1.37 -6.45 18.43
C ILE A 71 2.81 -6.24 18.91
N LYS A 72 3.71 -5.77 18.04
CA LYS A 72 5.10 -5.49 18.37
C LYS A 72 5.20 -4.39 19.43
N LEU A 73 4.45 -3.29 19.27
CA LEU A 73 4.43 -2.18 20.21
C LEU A 73 3.89 -2.60 21.58
N ARG A 74 2.81 -3.41 21.63
CA ARG A 74 2.23 -3.93 22.88
C ARG A 74 3.16 -4.88 23.64
N LYS A 75 4.01 -5.65 22.94
CA LYS A 75 4.93 -6.62 23.55
C LYS A 75 6.31 -6.04 23.85
N SER A 76 6.67 -4.93 23.24
CA SER A 76 7.96 -4.27 23.46
C SER A 76 7.87 -3.33 24.65
N ASN A 77 8.67 -3.59 25.69
CA ASN A 77 8.83 -2.67 26.83
C ASN A 77 9.70 -1.45 26.50
N GLN A 78 10.25 -1.38 25.28
CA GLN A 78 11.06 -0.27 24.80
C GLN A 78 10.22 0.66 23.93
N ASN A 79 10.16 1.93 24.33
CA ASN A 79 9.40 3.00 23.70
C ASN A 79 10.13 3.50 22.43
N LYS A 80 10.15 2.68 21.37
CA LYS A 80 10.81 3.03 20.11
C LYS A 80 9.94 3.97 19.30
N ILE A 81 10.38 5.22 19.17
CA ILE A 81 9.72 6.26 18.36
C ILE A 81 9.44 5.77 16.93
N LEU A 82 10.39 5.04 16.33
CA LEU A 82 10.25 4.44 15.00
C LEU A 82 9.04 3.50 14.88
N ASP A 83 8.79 2.65 15.89
CA ASP A 83 7.67 1.70 15.88
C ASP A 83 6.32 2.44 15.96
N LYS A 84 6.27 3.55 16.71
CA LYS A 84 5.07 4.42 16.75
C LYS A 84 4.87 5.17 15.43
N ALA A 85 5.95 5.72 14.86
CA ALA A 85 5.89 6.44 13.59
C ALA A 85 5.38 5.55 12.47
N VAL A 86 5.87 4.31 12.37
CA VAL A 86 5.39 3.33 11.39
C VAL A 86 3.93 2.96 11.63
N LEU A 87 3.49 2.85 12.87
CA LEU A 87 2.08 2.56 13.17
C LEU A 87 1.17 3.73 12.77
N ILE A 88 1.54 4.96 13.08
CA ILE A 88 0.81 6.16 12.63
C ILE A 88 0.76 6.21 11.11
N LEU A 89 1.89 5.97 10.44
CA LEU A 89 1.97 5.96 8.99
C LEU A 89 1.10 4.86 8.37
N SER A 90 1.05 3.67 8.98
CA SER A 90 0.18 2.58 8.52
C SER A 90 -1.32 2.94 8.61
N ILE A 91 -1.72 3.65 9.68
CA ILE A 91 -3.08 4.17 9.80
C ILE A 91 -3.36 5.19 8.70
N LEU A 92 -2.41 6.11 8.47
CA LEU A 92 -2.51 7.09 7.39
C LEU A 92 -2.66 6.40 6.04
N CYS A 93 -1.85 5.40 5.69
CA CYS A 93 -1.96 4.67 4.42
C CYS A 93 -3.31 3.94 4.26
N ILE A 94 -3.90 3.43 5.34
CA ILE A 94 -5.26 2.86 5.29
C ILE A 94 -6.29 3.94 4.96
N PHE A 95 -6.17 5.15 5.51
CA PHE A 95 -7.06 6.27 5.16
C PHE A 95 -6.82 6.77 3.73
N LEU A 96 -5.55 6.88 3.32
CA LEU A 96 -5.19 7.28 1.96
C LEU A 96 -5.76 6.31 0.93
N PHE A 97 -5.82 5.01 1.22
CA PHE A 97 -6.46 4.03 0.33
C PHE A 97 -7.94 4.35 0.03
N TRP A 98 -8.70 4.80 1.03
CA TRP A 98 -10.09 5.27 0.80
C TRP A 98 -10.12 6.56 -0.01
N GLY A 99 -9.13 7.42 0.18
CA GLY A 99 -8.90 8.61 -0.64
C GLY A 99 -8.58 8.27 -2.09
N ASP A 100 -7.72 7.28 -2.34
CA ASP A 100 -7.34 6.78 -3.67
C ASP A 100 -8.60 6.32 -4.41
N LYS A 101 -9.44 5.51 -3.76
CA LYS A 101 -10.72 5.05 -4.32
C LYS A 101 -11.63 6.23 -4.66
N ALA A 102 -11.80 7.18 -3.74
CA ALA A 102 -12.66 8.35 -3.96
C ALA A 102 -12.15 9.23 -5.12
N LEU A 103 -10.83 9.42 -5.22
CA LEU A 103 -10.20 10.16 -6.31
C LEU A 103 -10.35 9.44 -7.65
N VAL A 104 -10.16 8.12 -7.68
CA VAL A 104 -10.36 7.34 -8.92
C VAL A 104 -11.81 7.47 -9.41
N ASP A 105 -12.80 7.39 -8.52
CA ASP A 105 -14.21 7.58 -8.88
C ASP A 105 -14.50 9.01 -9.39
N GLU A 106 -13.90 10.02 -8.74
CA GLU A 106 -14.06 11.42 -9.11
C GLU A 106 -13.42 11.72 -10.47
N ILE A 107 -12.18 11.28 -10.68
CA ILE A 107 -11.48 11.37 -11.97
C ILE A 107 -12.30 10.71 -13.08
N ALA A 108 -12.85 9.51 -12.83
CA ALA A 108 -13.70 8.83 -13.80
C ALA A 108 -14.97 9.64 -14.11
N ARG A 109 -15.58 10.26 -13.10
CA ARG A 109 -16.76 11.12 -13.27
C ARG A 109 -16.44 12.36 -14.10
N GLU A 110 -15.38 13.09 -13.74
CA GLU A 110 -15.01 14.35 -14.38
C GLU A 110 -14.54 14.15 -15.82
N ILE A 111 -13.79 13.08 -16.10
CA ILE A 111 -13.41 12.71 -17.48
C ILE A 111 -14.65 12.46 -18.34
N ARG A 112 -15.68 11.76 -17.82
CA ARG A 112 -16.94 11.55 -18.55
C ARG A 112 -17.71 12.84 -18.80
N LEU A 113 -17.55 13.85 -17.94
CA LEU A 113 -18.14 15.18 -18.11
C LEU A 113 -17.29 16.10 -18.99
N GLY A 114 -16.10 15.66 -19.43
CA GLY A 114 -15.15 16.47 -20.18
C GLY A 114 -14.49 17.58 -19.35
N TRP A 115 -14.47 17.43 -18.03
CA TRP A 115 -13.83 18.38 -17.13
C TRP A 115 -12.33 18.12 -17.02
N GLU A 116 -11.58 19.17 -16.67
CA GLU A 116 -10.14 19.03 -16.39
C GLU A 116 -9.94 18.36 -15.03
N VAL A 117 -9.07 17.35 -14.99
CA VAL A 117 -8.83 16.50 -13.80
C VAL A 117 -7.38 16.55 -13.29
N THR A 118 -6.63 17.57 -13.70
CA THR A 118 -5.18 17.65 -13.48
C THR A 118 -4.83 17.65 -11.98
N GLY A 119 -5.65 18.31 -11.14
CA GLY A 119 -5.41 18.39 -9.70
C GLY A 119 -5.59 17.05 -8.99
N GLU A 120 -6.65 16.33 -9.34
CA GLU A 120 -7.04 15.03 -8.80
C GLU A 120 -5.96 13.98 -9.09
N TRP A 121 -5.37 14.04 -10.29
CA TRP A 121 -4.21 13.22 -10.64
C TRP A 121 -3.05 13.46 -9.69
N ILE A 122 -2.68 14.72 -9.46
CA ILE A 122 -1.55 15.07 -8.59
C ILE A 122 -1.77 14.51 -7.18
N ILE A 123 -2.99 14.63 -6.65
CA ILE A 123 -3.32 14.13 -5.31
C ILE A 123 -3.24 12.60 -5.27
N LEU A 124 -3.77 11.90 -6.28
CA LEU A 124 -3.69 10.44 -6.37
C LEU A 124 -2.23 9.96 -6.42
N TYR A 125 -1.39 10.59 -7.23
CA TYR A 125 0.05 10.27 -7.27
C TYR A 125 0.74 10.53 -5.93
N LEU A 126 0.39 11.61 -5.23
CA LEU A 126 0.93 11.91 -3.91
C LEU A 126 0.55 10.82 -2.89
N PHE A 127 -0.69 10.36 -2.90
CA PHE A 127 -1.17 9.31 -1.99
C PHE A 127 -0.43 7.99 -2.25
N LEU A 128 -0.34 7.56 -3.50
CA LEU A 128 0.41 6.38 -3.91
C LEU A 128 1.91 6.50 -3.54
N PHE A 129 2.50 7.68 -3.67
CA PHE A 129 3.89 7.92 -3.28
C PHE A 129 4.10 7.77 -1.76
N ILE A 130 3.17 8.27 -0.94
CA ILE A 130 3.21 8.06 0.51
C ILE A 130 3.12 6.55 0.84
N GLN A 131 2.30 5.79 0.10
CA GLN A 131 2.23 4.33 0.26
C GLN A 131 3.58 3.65 -0.06
N ILE A 132 4.29 4.07 -1.11
CA ILE A 132 5.65 3.57 -1.40
C ILE A 132 6.60 3.85 -0.25
N ILE A 133 6.61 5.08 0.28
CA ILE A 133 7.46 5.44 1.43
C ILE A 133 7.18 4.51 2.61
N TYR A 134 5.91 4.22 2.88
CA TYR A 134 5.52 3.28 3.92
C TYR A 134 6.03 1.86 3.66
N ASP A 135 5.87 1.33 2.44
CA ASP A 135 6.38 0.00 2.06
C ASP A 135 7.90 -0.09 2.28
N ILE A 136 8.65 0.93 1.84
CA ILE A 136 10.10 1.03 2.02
C ILE A 136 10.47 1.02 3.51
N LEU A 137 9.73 1.74 4.35
CA LEU A 137 9.98 1.77 5.79
C LEU A 137 9.73 0.40 6.45
N ILE A 138 8.67 -0.30 6.03
CA ILE A 138 8.41 -1.67 6.51
C ILE A 138 9.53 -2.62 6.06
N PHE A 139 9.99 -2.53 4.81
CA PHE A 139 11.12 -3.31 4.32
C PHE A 139 12.38 -3.07 5.14
N TYR A 140 12.71 -1.79 5.36
CA TYR A 140 13.85 -1.42 6.19
C TYR A 140 13.73 -2.02 7.60
N GLN A 141 12.55 -1.97 8.22
CA GLN A 141 12.33 -2.59 9.52
C GLN A 141 12.46 -4.12 9.49
N LEU A 142 11.98 -4.79 8.45
CA LEU A 142 12.05 -6.25 8.37
C LEU A 142 13.49 -6.74 8.11
N ILE A 143 14.26 -6.03 7.28
CA ILE A 143 15.62 -6.41 6.91
C ILE A 143 16.63 -5.98 7.98
N VAL A 144 16.62 -4.70 8.37
CA VAL A 144 17.63 -4.10 9.26
C VAL A 144 17.30 -4.37 10.73
N TYR A 145 16.04 -4.18 11.12
CA TYR A 145 15.58 -4.53 12.47
C TYR A 145 15.14 -6.00 12.53
N ARG A 146 16.06 -6.90 12.15
CA ARG A 146 15.94 -8.32 12.48
C ARG A 146 15.71 -8.41 13.99
N PRO A 147 14.56 -8.88 14.48
CA PRO A 147 14.37 -8.97 15.92
C PRO A 147 15.47 -9.85 16.49
N LYS A 148 16.12 -9.41 17.58
CA LYS A 148 17.04 -10.20 18.44
C LYS A 148 16.38 -11.44 19.08
N MET A 149 15.40 -12.05 18.42
CA MET A 149 14.81 -13.35 18.72
C MET A 149 15.57 -14.51 18.02
N ILE A 150 16.75 -14.20 17.46
CA ILE A 150 17.63 -15.15 16.78
C ILE A 150 18.76 -15.63 17.72
N ASP A 151 19.12 -14.83 18.74
CA ASP A 151 20.31 -15.08 19.55
C ASP A 151 19.99 -15.52 20.99
N LYS A 152 18.80 -16.08 21.24
CA LYS A 152 18.47 -16.78 22.49
C LYS A 152 17.67 -18.04 22.21
#